data_AF-I3SEY4-F1
#
_entry.id   AF-I3SEY4-F1
#
_cell.length_a   1.000
_cell.length_b   1.000
_cell.length_c   1.000
_cell.angle_alpha   90.00
_cell.angle_beta   90.00
_cell.angle_gamma   90.00
#
_symmetry.space_group_name_H-M   'P 1'
#
loop_
_entity.id
_entity.type
_entity.pdbx_description
1 polymer ?
#
loop_
_entity_poly.entity_id
_entity_poly.type
_entity_poly.pdbx_seq_one_letter_code
_entity_poly.pdbx_strand_id
1 'polypeptide(L)'
;MLTTFIVEQFIPHNEEFYLNIVSERLGNSISFSECGGIDIEENWDKVKTVFIPTGVSLTLENIAPLVATLPLEIKGEIEEFLKVIFALFEDLDFTFLEMNPFTLVNGKPYPLDMRGELDDTAAFKNFKKWGNIEFPLPFGRVMSPTETFIHGLDEKTSASLKFTVLNPEGRI
;
A
#
# COMPACT_ATOMS: atom_id res chain seq x y z
N MET A 1 18.16 13.57 9.66
CA MET A 1 17.92 14.80 8.86
C MET A 1 16.69 14.53 7.99
N LEU A 2 15.73 15.44 7.93
CA LEU A 2 14.60 15.34 7.00
C LEU A 2 15.02 15.95 5.66
N THR A 3 15.00 15.18 4.59
CA THR A 3 15.52 15.59 3.27
C THR A 3 14.46 15.60 2.17
N THR A 4 13.32 14.96 2.41
CA THR A 4 12.25 14.77 1.42
C THR A 4 10.93 15.15 2.06
N PHE A 5 10.15 15.98 1.36
CA PHE A 5 8.84 16.44 1.78
C PHE A 5 7.88 16.34 0.60
N ILE A 6 6.63 15.98 0.88
CA ILE A 6 5.53 16.02 -0.07
C ILE A 6 4.63 17.18 0.37
N VAL A 7 4.22 18.02 -0.58
CA VAL A 7 3.31 19.15 -0.34
C VAL A 7 2.11 18.95 -1.24
N GLU A 8 0.94 18.82 -0.61
CA GLU A 8 -0.33 18.59 -1.29
C GLU A 8 -1.35 19.66 -0.93
N GLN A 9 -2.40 19.76 -1.73
CA GLN A 9 -3.50 20.66 -1.46
C GLN A 9 -4.24 20.18 -0.20
N PHE A 10 -4.52 21.13 0.71
CA PHE A 10 -5.41 20.84 1.84
C PHE A 10 -6.83 20.55 1.33
N ILE A 11 -7.37 19.41 1.75
CA ILE A 11 -8.74 18.99 1.45
C ILE A 11 -9.58 19.20 2.71
N PRO A 12 -10.53 20.16 2.75
CA PRO A 12 -11.49 20.25 3.85
C PRO A 12 -12.43 19.05 3.83
N HIS A 13 -12.49 18.28 4.91
CA HIS A 13 -13.33 17.09 5.05
C HIS A 13 -13.72 16.87 6.52
N ASN A 14 -14.76 16.04 6.73
CA ASN A 14 -15.23 15.66 8.07
C ASN A 14 -15.21 14.14 8.30
N GLU A 15 -15.01 13.36 7.23
CA GLU A 15 -15.06 11.90 7.25
C GLU A 15 -13.73 11.35 6.76
N GLU A 16 -13.19 10.39 7.50
CA GLU A 16 -11.95 9.70 7.19
C GLU A 16 -12.21 8.20 7.20
N PHE A 17 -11.82 7.52 6.12
CA PHE A 17 -11.97 6.09 5.94
C PHE A 17 -10.61 5.42 5.95
N TYR A 18 -10.61 4.15 6.35
CA TYR A 18 -9.44 3.27 6.32
C TYR A 18 -9.63 2.19 5.26
N LEU A 19 -8.60 1.94 4.46
CA LEU A 19 -8.51 0.78 3.58
C LEU A 19 -7.12 0.17 3.71
N ASN A 20 -7.06 -1.15 3.85
CA ASN A 20 -5.83 -1.91 3.80
C ASN A 20 -6.04 -3.22 3.02
N ILE A 21 -5.09 -3.56 2.16
CA ILE A 21 -5.03 -4.80 1.40
C ILE A 21 -3.66 -5.43 1.65
N VAL A 22 -3.66 -6.67 2.15
CA VAL A 22 -2.45 -7.43 2.44
C VAL A 22 -2.48 -8.73 1.65
N SER A 23 -1.40 -8.97 0.89
CA SER A 23 -1.19 -10.25 0.23
C SER A 23 -0.82 -11.31 1.26
N GLU A 24 -1.50 -12.44 1.21
CA GLU A 24 -1.23 -13.62 2.02
C GLU A 24 -0.91 -14.82 1.12
N ARG A 25 -0.56 -15.95 1.74
CA ARG A 25 -0.18 -17.16 1.02
C ARG A 25 -1.29 -17.71 0.10
N LEU A 26 -2.56 -17.58 0.49
CA LEU A 26 -3.69 -18.23 -0.17
C LEU A 26 -4.68 -17.22 -0.79
N GLY A 27 -4.33 -15.94 -0.83
CA GLY A 27 -5.25 -14.89 -1.21
C GLY A 27 -4.85 -13.55 -0.63
N ASN A 28 -5.81 -12.64 -0.56
CA ASN A 28 -5.62 -11.27 -0.08
C ASN A 28 -6.64 -10.95 1.02
N SER A 29 -6.18 -10.34 2.10
CA SER A 29 -7.06 -9.79 3.14
C SER A 29 -7.33 -8.33 2.85
N ILE A 30 -8.62 -7.94 2.79
CA ILE A 30 -9.07 -6.57 2.57
C ILE A 30 -9.76 -6.10 3.85
N SER A 31 -9.22 -5.05 4.45
CA SER A 31 -9.72 -4.43 5.67
C SER A 31 -10.25 -3.03 5.39
N PHE A 32 -11.38 -2.69 5.99
CA PHE A 32 -12.04 -1.40 5.82
C PHE A 32 -12.66 -0.90 7.13
N SER A 33 -12.62 0.42 7.36
CA SER A 33 -13.31 1.08 8.47
C SER A 33 -13.84 2.45 8.07
N GLU A 34 -14.99 2.82 8.65
CA GLU A 34 -15.59 4.17 8.58
C GLU A 34 -14.95 5.16 9.57
N CYS A 35 -14.01 4.68 10.40
CA CYS A 35 -13.27 5.48 11.36
C CYS A 35 -11.77 5.38 11.07
N GLY A 36 -11.33 5.95 9.95
CA GLY A 36 -9.92 6.05 9.57
C GLY A 36 -9.20 7.22 10.27
N GLY A 37 -8.00 7.53 9.78
CA GLY A 37 -7.20 8.64 10.26
C GLY A 37 -6.30 8.28 11.43
N ILE A 38 -5.95 9.31 12.21
CA ILE A 38 -4.99 9.18 13.32
C ILE A 38 -5.52 8.30 14.47
N ASP A 39 -6.84 8.24 14.63
CA ASP A 39 -7.50 7.51 15.72
C ASP A 39 -7.88 6.07 15.34
N ILE A 40 -7.38 5.55 14.21
CA ILE A 40 -7.72 4.18 13.75
C ILE A 40 -7.33 3.11 14.78
N GLU A 41 -6.22 3.30 15.50
CA GLU A 41 -5.73 2.36 16.51
C GLU A 41 -6.71 2.20 17.69
N GLU A 42 -7.40 3.28 18.06
CA GLU A 42 -8.42 3.26 19.12
C GLU A 42 -9.75 2.65 18.65
N ASN A 43 -9.95 2.53 17.33
CA ASN A 43 -11.18 2.05 16.69
C ASN A 43 -10.97 0.72 15.96
N TRP A 44 -9.95 -0.06 16.34
CA TRP A 44 -9.60 -1.31 15.66
C TRP A 44 -10.73 -2.34 15.67
N ASP A 45 -11.61 -2.31 16.68
CA ASP A 45 -12.80 -3.15 16.78
C ASP A 45 -13.85 -2.86 15.69
N LYS A 46 -13.78 -1.67 15.06
CA LYS A 46 -14.65 -1.27 13.93
C LYS A 46 -14.08 -1.66 12.58
N VAL A 47 -12.81 -2.07 12.51
CA VAL A 47 -12.19 -2.55 11.28
C VAL A 47 -12.80 -3.90 10.92
N LYS A 48 -13.35 -3.99 9.73
CA LYS A 48 -13.88 -5.24 9.17
C LYS A 48 -12.92 -5.77 8.14
N THR A 49 -12.74 -7.08 8.11
CA THR A 49 -11.84 -7.75 7.16
C THR A 49 -12.58 -8.84 6.42
N VAL A 50 -12.35 -8.94 5.11
CA VAL A 50 -12.77 -10.06 4.26
C VAL A 50 -11.54 -10.65 3.58
N PHE A 51 -11.57 -11.96 3.34
CA PHE A 51 -10.50 -12.68 2.67
C PHE A 51 -10.93 -13.10 1.27
N ILE A 52 -10.10 -12.78 0.27
CA ILE A 52 -10.32 -13.10 -1.13
C ILE A 52 -9.31 -14.18 -1.54
N PRO A 53 -9.75 -15.44 -1.74
CA PRO A 53 -8.84 -16.51 -2.14
C PRO A 53 -8.19 -16.25 -3.50
N THR A 54 -6.98 -16.79 -3.69
CA THR A 54 -6.28 -16.71 -4.97
C THR A 54 -7.15 -17.23 -6.12
N GLY A 55 -7.22 -16.45 -7.21
CA GLY A 55 -8.00 -16.80 -8.40
C GLY A 55 -9.51 -16.53 -8.28
N VAL A 56 -9.96 -15.95 -7.16
CA VAL A 56 -11.33 -15.48 -6.97
C VAL A 56 -11.37 -13.97 -7.20
N SER A 57 -12.24 -13.51 -8.10
CA SER A 57 -12.44 -12.08 -8.33
C SER A 57 -13.19 -11.42 -7.17
N LEU A 58 -12.92 -10.14 -6.94
CA LEU A 58 -13.70 -9.33 -6.01
C LEU A 58 -15.12 -9.11 -6.53
N THR A 59 -16.13 -9.47 -5.73
CA THR A 59 -17.55 -9.26 -6.05
C THR A 59 -18.23 -8.41 -4.98
N LEU A 60 -19.38 -7.82 -5.31
CA LEU A 60 -20.20 -7.08 -4.34
C LEU A 60 -20.63 -7.96 -3.15
N GLU A 61 -20.87 -9.25 -3.41
CA GLU A 61 -21.26 -10.21 -2.38
C GLU A 61 -20.12 -10.42 -1.36
N ASN A 62 -18.89 -10.60 -1.86
CA ASN A 62 -17.74 -10.87 -0.99
C ASN A 62 -17.35 -9.65 -0.14
N ILE A 63 -17.55 -8.43 -0.64
CA ILE A 63 -17.21 -7.20 0.11
C ILE A 63 -18.40 -6.62 0.89
N ALA A 64 -19.60 -7.17 0.73
CA ALA A 64 -20.79 -6.69 1.43
C ALA A 64 -20.59 -6.50 2.96
N PRO A 65 -19.85 -7.37 3.68
CA PRO A 65 -19.58 -7.16 5.10
C PRO A 65 -18.83 -5.85 5.41
N LEU A 66 -17.88 -5.45 4.56
CA LEU A 66 -17.07 -4.24 4.72
C LEU A 66 -17.95 -2.99 4.70
N VAL A 67 -18.89 -2.95 3.76
CA VAL A 67 -19.71 -1.78 3.43
C VAL A 67 -21.12 -1.82 4.02
N ALA A 68 -21.41 -2.79 4.89
CA ALA A 68 -22.76 -3.05 5.39
C ALA A 68 -23.39 -1.89 6.17
N THR A 69 -22.56 -1.08 6.83
CA THR A 69 -22.96 0.00 7.73
C THR A 69 -22.93 1.39 7.08
N LEU A 70 -22.40 1.48 5.86
CA LEU A 70 -22.31 2.73 5.12
C LEU A 70 -23.68 3.29 4.72
N PRO A 71 -23.86 4.62 4.72
CA PRO A 71 -25.01 5.28 4.12
C PRO A 71 -25.19 4.91 2.64
N LEU A 72 -26.44 4.80 2.18
CA LEU A 72 -26.76 4.38 0.81
C LEU A 72 -26.22 5.36 -0.25
N GLU A 73 -26.05 6.62 0.13
CA GLU A 73 -25.58 7.71 -0.71
C GLU A 73 -24.12 7.51 -1.14
N ILE A 74 -23.29 6.88 -0.29
CA ILE A 74 -21.84 6.70 -0.53
C ILE A 74 -21.46 5.24 -0.76
N LYS A 75 -22.31 4.30 -0.32
CA LYS A 75 -22.02 2.86 -0.39
C LYS A 75 -21.63 2.39 -1.78
N GLY A 76 -22.39 2.77 -2.80
CA GLY A 76 -22.12 2.34 -4.18
C GLY A 76 -20.79 2.86 -4.73
N GLU A 77 -20.39 4.06 -4.33
CA GLU A 77 -19.09 4.62 -4.74
C GLU A 77 -17.93 3.90 -4.03
N ILE A 78 -18.06 3.64 -2.73
CA ILE A 78 -17.04 2.91 -1.97
C ILE A 78 -16.92 1.47 -2.48
N GLU A 79 -18.03 0.79 -2.79
CA GLU A 79 -18.00 -0.55 -3.40
C GLU A 79 -17.23 -0.58 -4.71
N GLU A 80 -17.45 0.41 -5.58
CA GLU A 80 -16.71 0.53 -6.85
C GLU A 80 -15.24 0.87 -6.62
N PHE A 81 -14.95 1.75 -5.66
CA PHE A 81 -13.58 2.08 -5.29
C PHE A 81 -12.79 0.87 -4.81
N LEU A 82 -13.37 0.06 -3.90
CA LEU A 82 -12.73 -1.15 -3.40
C LEU A 82 -12.42 -2.15 -4.53
N LYS A 83 -13.32 -2.29 -5.51
CA LYS A 83 -13.06 -3.11 -6.71
C LYS A 83 -11.91 -2.59 -7.54
N VAL A 84 -11.91 -1.28 -7.84
CA VAL A 84 -10.87 -0.66 -8.66
C VAL A 84 -9.50 -0.75 -7.97
N ILE A 85 -9.44 -0.48 -6.67
CA ILE A 85 -8.18 -0.57 -5.90
C ILE A 85 -7.70 -2.01 -5.78
N PHE A 86 -8.60 -2.98 -5.58
CA PHE A 86 -8.20 -4.39 -5.58
C PHE A 86 -7.68 -4.85 -6.95
N ALA A 87 -8.34 -4.45 -8.04
CA ALA A 87 -7.86 -4.76 -9.38
C ALA A 87 -6.50 -4.10 -9.65
N LEU A 88 -6.28 -2.87 -9.19
CA LEU A 88 -4.99 -2.18 -9.28
C LEU A 88 -3.91 -2.87 -8.44
N PHE A 89 -4.27 -3.32 -7.22
CA PHE A 89 -3.39 -4.07 -6.33
C PHE A 89 -2.85 -5.32 -7.03
N GLU A 90 -3.73 -6.11 -7.66
CA GLU A 90 -3.34 -7.31 -8.42
C GLU A 90 -2.58 -6.97 -9.71
N ASP A 91 -3.02 -5.94 -10.45
CA ASP A 91 -2.46 -5.58 -11.76
C ASP A 91 -1.05 -4.98 -11.69
N LEU A 92 -0.72 -4.36 -10.55
CA LEU A 92 0.58 -3.73 -10.29
C LEU A 92 1.48 -4.53 -9.36
N ASP A 93 1.06 -5.72 -8.91
CA ASP A 93 1.83 -6.59 -7.99
C ASP A 93 2.20 -5.92 -6.67
N PHE A 94 1.19 -5.32 -6.04
CA PHE A 94 1.30 -4.95 -4.64
C PHE A 94 1.32 -6.20 -3.75
N THR A 95 2.12 -6.13 -2.69
CA THR A 95 2.08 -7.07 -1.56
C THR A 95 1.36 -6.46 -0.36
N PHE A 96 1.33 -5.14 -0.28
CA PHE A 96 0.67 -4.36 0.76
C PHE A 96 0.20 -3.02 0.19
N LEU A 97 -1.02 -2.59 0.51
CA LEU A 97 -1.52 -1.26 0.20
C LEU A 97 -2.40 -0.79 1.34
N GLU A 98 -2.10 0.37 1.89
CA GLU A 98 -2.87 1.03 2.94
C GLU A 98 -3.15 2.47 2.54
N MET A 99 -4.38 2.91 2.75
CA MET A 99 -4.80 4.30 2.67
C MET A 99 -5.39 4.69 4.02
N ASN A 100 -4.67 5.50 4.79
CA ASN A 100 -5.09 5.91 6.12
C ASN A 100 -4.72 7.38 6.44
N PRO A 101 -5.57 8.36 6.10
CA PRO A 101 -6.94 8.21 5.63
C PRO A 101 -7.10 8.36 4.11
N PHE A 102 -8.26 7.92 3.62
CA PHE A 102 -8.87 8.52 2.43
C PHE A 102 -10.21 9.15 2.82
N THR A 103 -10.67 10.14 2.06
CA THR A 103 -11.93 10.86 2.29
C THR A 103 -12.80 10.88 1.04
N LEU A 104 -13.97 11.53 1.10
CA LEU A 104 -14.84 11.75 -0.04
C LEU A 104 -14.86 13.25 -0.42
N VAL A 105 -14.45 13.55 -1.64
CA VAL A 105 -14.54 14.90 -2.24
C VAL A 105 -15.58 14.86 -3.34
N ASN A 106 -16.68 15.62 -3.17
CA ASN A 106 -17.84 15.57 -4.07
C ASN A 106 -18.39 14.14 -4.27
N GLY A 107 -18.38 13.35 -3.19
CA GLY A 107 -18.82 11.95 -3.21
C GLY A 107 -17.86 11.00 -3.92
N LYS A 108 -16.62 11.42 -4.22
CA LYS A 108 -15.58 10.56 -4.83
C LYS A 108 -14.42 10.30 -3.86
N PRO A 109 -13.91 9.07 -3.76
CA PRO A 109 -12.76 8.73 -2.95
C PRO A 109 -11.53 9.57 -3.30
N TYR A 110 -10.86 10.07 -2.27
CA TYR A 110 -9.65 10.86 -2.36
C TYR A 110 -8.66 10.41 -1.28
N PRO A 111 -7.59 9.68 -1.64
CA PRO A 111 -6.53 9.31 -0.69
C PRO A 111 -5.81 10.56 -0.16
N LEU A 112 -5.66 10.65 1.17
CA LEU A 112 -4.90 11.72 1.84
C LEU A 112 -3.54 11.23 2.33
N ASP A 113 -3.45 9.94 2.65
CA ASP A 113 -2.21 9.23 2.89
C ASP A 113 -2.25 7.86 2.21
N MET A 114 -1.09 7.39 1.79
CA MET A 114 -0.94 6.06 1.21
C MET A 114 0.43 5.47 1.54
N ARG A 115 0.42 4.18 1.91
CA ARG A 115 1.60 3.34 2.00
C ARG A 115 1.41 2.12 1.11
N GLY A 116 2.39 1.83 0.26
CA GLY A 116 2.37 0.68 -0.64
C GLY A 116 3.69 -0.08 -0.62
N GLU A 117 3.61 -1.40 -0.76
CA GLU A 117 4.75 -2.29 -1.02
C GLU A 117 4.47 -3.07 -2.30
N LEU A 118 5.48 -3.17 -3.16
CA LEU A 118 5.43 -3.92 -4.41
C LEU A 118 6.40 -5.11 -4.34
N ASP A 119 6.05 -6.19 -5.03
CA ASP A 119 6.97 -7.32 -5.24
C ASP A 119 8.06 -6.93 -6.25
N ASP A 120 9.24 -6.52 -5.78
CA ASP A 120 10.35 -6.08 -6.64
C ASP A 120 10.74 -7.12 -7.72
N THR A 121 10.49 -8.40 -7.49
CA THR A 121 10.70 -9.47 -8.46
C THR A 121 9.75 -9.40 -9.65
N ALA A 122 8.62 -8.70 -9.54
CA ALA A 122 7.67 -8.40 -10.62
C ALA A 122 8.10 -7.23 -11.53
N ALA A 123 9.23 -6.59 -11.27
CA ALA A 123 9.70 -5.47 -12.10
C ALA A 123 9.80 -5.82 -13.59
N PHE A 124 10.22 -7.05 -13.95
CA PHE A 124 10.36 -7.47 -15.35
C PHE A 124 9.03 -7.51 -16.11
N LYS A 125 7.91 -7.80 -15.42
CA LYS A 125 6.58 -7.85 -16.06
C LYS A 125 5.88 -6.49 -16.01
N ASN A 126 6.15 -5.69 -14.98
CA ASN A 126 5.52 -4.39 -14.76
C ASN A 126 6.34 -3.18 -15.23
N PHE A 127 7.50 -3.37 -15.86
CA PHE A 127 8.39 -2.26 -16.26
C PHE A 127 7.68 -1.13 -17.03
N LYS A 128 6.69 -1.44 -17.88
CA LYS A 128 5.92 -0.42 -18.61
C LYS A 128 4.97 0.38 -17.72
N LYS A 129 4.43 -0.25 -16.68
CA LYS A 129 3.46 0.35 -15.75
C LYS A 129 4.17 1.10 -14.63
N TRP A 130 5.20 0.49 -14.05
CA TRP A 130 5.98 1.07 -12.96
C TRP A 130 6.92 2.19 -13.42
N GLY A 131 7.39 2.14 -14.67
CA GLY A 131 8.34 3.11 -15.19
C GLY A 131 9.65 3.09 -14.40
N ASN A 132 10.10 4.25 -13.94
CA ASN A 132 11.33 4.41 -13.16
C ASN A 132 11.05 4.46 -11.66
N ILE A 133 10.32 3.46 -11.15
CA ILE A 133 10.01 3.42 -9.73
C ILE A 133 11.29 3.22 -8.91
N GLU A 134 11.40 3.90 -7.78
CA GLU A 134 12.51 3.76 -6.83
C GLU A 134 11.99 3.12 -5.54
N PHE A 135 12.76 2.19 -4.99
CA PHE A 135 12.48 1.56 -3.70
C PHE A 135 13.30 2.29 -2.63
N PRO A 136 12.70 3.21 -1.84
CA PRO A 136 13.44 4.00 -0.87
C PRO A 136 13.93 3.12 0.28
N LEU A 137 15.10 3.47 0.82
CA LEU A 137 15.61 2.86 2.04
C LEU A 137 14.77 3.27 3.25
N PRO A 138 14.76 2.46 4.33
CA PRO A 138 14.15 2.84 5.59
C PRO A 138 14.68 4.18 6.11
N PHE A 139 13.81 4.94 6.78
CA PHE A 139 14.16 6.25 7.32
C PHE A 139 15.41 6.20 8.19
N GLY A 140 16.30 7.18 8.00
CA GLY A 140 17.56 7.28 8.74
C GLY A 140 18.72 6.47 8.16
N ARG A 141 18.49 5.66 7.11
CA ARG A 141 19.55 4.93 6.41
C ARG A 141 19.94 5.63 5.11
N VAL A 142 21.24 5.75 4.89
CA VAL A 142 21.82 6.14 3.60
C VAL A 142 22.78 5.03 3.20
N MET A 143 22.71 4.58 1.95
CA MET A 143 23.67 3.61 1.43
C MET A 143 25.07 4.23 1.41
N SER A 144 26.05 3.49 1.95
CA SER A 144 27.46 3.78 1.75
C SER A 144 27.86 3.55 0.28
N PRO A 145 28.97 4.15 -0.19
CA PRO A 145 29.45 3.94 -1.55
C PRO A 145 29.63 2.46 -1.91
N THR A 146 30.03 1.64 -0.94
CA THR A 146 30.20 0.19 -1.11
C THR A 146 28.86 -0.54 -1.25
N GLU A 147 27.86 -0.20 -0.45
CA GLU A 147 26.51 -0.77 -0.57
C GLU A 147 25.90 -0.42 -1.93
N THR A 148 26.00 0.84 -2.38
CA THR A 148 25.55 1.25 -3.71
C THR A 148 26.25 0.48 -4.83
N PHE A 149 27.56 0.25 -4.71
CA PHE A 149 28.31 -0.52 -5.69
C PHE A 149 27.83 -1.97 -5.77
N ILE A 150 27.66 -2.66 -4.64
CA ILE A 150 27.17 -4.05 -4.62
C ILE A 150 25.73 -4.14 -5.13
N HIS A 151 24.86 -3.20 -4.75
CA HIS A 151 23.48 -3.13 -5.25
C HIS A 151 23.44 -3.04 -6.78
N GLY A 152 24.28 -2.17 -7.37
CA GLY A 152 24.38 -2.05 -8.82
C GLY A 152 24.98 -3.27 -9.53
N LEU A 153 25.68 -4.17 -8.83
CA LEU A 153 26.13 -5.45 -9.37
C LEU A 153 25.03 -6.52 -9.30
N ASP A 154 24.30 -6.56 -8.19
CA ASP A 154 23.16 -7.47 -7.99
C ASP A 154 22.10 -7.28 -9.08
N GLU A 155 21.74 -6.03 -9.40
CA GLU A 155 20.80 -5.69 -10.47
C GLU A 155 21.25 -6.15 -11.88
N LYS A 156 22.56 -6.31 -12.09
CA LYS A 156 23.14 -6.60 -13.42
C LYS A 156 23.51 -8.06 -13.61
N THR A 157 23.33 -8.89 -12.60
CA THR A 157 23.71 -10.30 -12.64
C THR A 157 22.58 -11.18 -12.13
N SER A 158 22.56 -12.44 -12.54
CA SER A 158 21.63 -13.42 -11.98
C SER A 158 22.08 -13.96 -10.61
N ALA A 159 23.23 -13.51 -10.11
CA ALA A 159 23.76 -13.93 -8.82
C ALA A 159 23.18 -13.05 -7.71
N SER A 160 22.89 -13.64 -6.55
CA SER A 160 22.46 -12.87 -5.38
C SER A 160 23.68 -12.26 -4.69
N LEU A 161 23.80 -10.94 -4.77
CA LEU A 161 24.88 -10.14 -4.21
C LEU A 161 24.28 -9.12 -3.24
N LYS A 162 24.18 -9.47 -1.96
CA LYS A 162 23.61 -8.58 -0.93
C LYS A 162 24.68 -8.16 0.05
N PHE A 163 24.81 -6.86 0.29
CA PHE A 163 25.74 -6.28 1.25
C PHE A 163 25.07 -5.15 2.03
N THR A 164 25.30 -5.10 3.34
CA THR A 164 24.76 -4.06 4.21
C THR A 164 25.73 -3.82 5.36
N VAL A 165 26.10 -2.57 5.60
CA VAL A 165 26.99 -2.19 6.71
C VAL A 165 26.15 -1.92 7.95
N LEU A 166 26.38 -2.69 9.01
CA LEU A 166 25.69 -2.50 10.30
C LEU A 166 26.51 -1.61 11.25
N ASN A 167 27.79 -1.94 11.42
CA ASN A 167 28.73 -1.17 12.23
C ASN A 167 30.06 -1.03 11.47
N PRO A 168 30.37 0.16 10.90
CA PRO A 168 31.62 0.39 10.16
C PRO A 168 32.89 0.12 10.98
N GLU A 169 32.81 0.29 12.30
CA GLU A 169 33.91 0.07 13.25
C GLU A 169 33.85 -1.34 13.89
N GLY A 170 32.97 -2.20 13.38
CA GLY A 170 32.87 -3.59 13.80
C GLY A 170 34.13 -4.37 13.46
N ARG A 171 34.53 -5.28 14.35
CA ARG A 171 35.67 -6.19 14.10
C ARG A 171 35.28 -7.51 13.39
N ILE A 172 33.98 -7.72 13.19
CA ILE A 172 33.34 -8.84 12.47
C ILE A 172 32.17 -8.25 11.71
#